data_AF-U3Q8F4-F1
#
_entry.id   AF-U3Q8F4-F1
#
_cell.length_a   1.000
_cell.length_b   1.000
_cell.length_c   1.000
_cell.angle_alpha   90.00
_cell.angle_beta   90.00
_cell.angle_gamma   90.00
#
_symmetry.space_group_name_H-M   'P 1'
#
loop_
_entity.id
_entity.type
_entity.pdbx_description
1 polymer ?
#
loop_
_entity_poly.entity_id
_entity_poly.type
_entity_poly.pdbx_seq_one_letter_code
_entity_poly.pdbx_strand_id
1 'polypeptide(L)'
;MLFFFYEKRILNIKNIKIKDIYNYYDTYGEKAKLIMIKKNCDYKEAWKIMEFSSIKDIIIQKILRIQNVKKNFFIIENFFEKIYDNYIDILNYSVFILMKKII
;
A
#
# COMPACT_ATOMS: atom_id res chain seq x y z
N MET A 1 -8.10 -1.15 -0.23
CA MET A 1 -9.37 -0.63 0.33
C MET A 1 -9.98 0.48 -0.54
N LEU A 2 -9.33 1.63 -0.80
CA LEU A 2 -9.87 2.66 -1.71
C LEU A 2 -10.02 2.26 -3.19
N PHE A 3 -9.16 1.37 -3.69
CA PHE A 3 -9.18 0.89 -5.08
C PHE A 3 -10.50 0.18 -5.46
N PHE A 4 -11.03 -0.65 -4.55
CA PHE A 4 -12.26 -1.41 -4.79
C PHE A 4 -13.52 -0.54 -4.75
N PHE A 5 -13.54 0.53 -3.95
CA PHE A 5 -14.69 1.43 -3.84
C PHE A 5 -14.97 2.23 -5.11
N TYR A 6 -14.00 2.33 -6.03
CA TYR A 6 -14.13 3.16 -7.23
C TYR A 6 -14.36 2.35 -8.52
N GLU A 7 -13.69 1.20 -8.71
CA GLU A 7 -13.95 0.34 -9.88
C GLU A 7 -15.39 -0.21 -9.91
N LYS A 8 -15.93 -0.59 -8.75
CA LYS A 8 -17.35 -0.91 -8.59
C LYS A 8 -18.11 0.35 -8.19
N ARG A 9 -18.42 1.23 -9.16
CA ARG A 9 -19.42 2.32 -9.09
C ARG A 9 -20.20 2.31 -7.78
N ILE A 10 -19.74 2.99 -6.72
CA ILE A 10 -20.45 3.20 -5.44
C ILE A 10 -21.51 2.10 -5.18
N LEU A 11 -21.12 0.82 -5.19
CA LEU A 11 -22.05 -0.26 -4.91
C LEU A 11 -22.08 -0.38 -3.40
N ASN A 12 -22.83 0.56 -2.84
CA ASN A 12 -23.46 0.51 -1.53
C ASN A 12 -22.56 -0.14 -0.46
N ILE A 13 -21.66 0.63 0.16
CA ILE A 13 -20.93 0.21 1.37
C ILE A 13 -21.91 -0.41 2.39
N LYS A 14 -23.18 0.04 2.39
CA LYS A 14 -24.28 -0.49 3.18
C LYS A 14 -24.61 -1.99 2.95
N ASN A 15 -24.25 -2.57 1.80
CA ASN A 15 -24.58 -3.96 1.43
C ASN A 15 -23.37 -4.91 1.39
N ILE A 16 -22.20 -4.49 1.89
CA ILE A 16 -21.04 -5.38 1.97
C ILE A 16 -21.23 -6.34 3.14
N LYS A 17 -21.19 -7.65 2.88
CA LYS A 17 -21.25 -8.66 3.95
C LYS A 17 -19.93 -8.66 4.72
N ILE A 18 -20.00 -8.84 6.03
CA ILE A 18 -18.82 -8.95 6.91
C ILE A 18 -17.81 -9.99 6.39
N LYS A 19 -18.30 -11.13 5.91
CA LYS A 19 -17.45 -12.20 5.33
C LYS A 19 -16.61 -11.70 4.16
N ASP A 20 -17.17 -10.84 3.31
CA ASP A 20 -16.45 -10.30 2.15
C ASP A 20 -15.33 -9.35 2.62
N ILE A 21 -15.55 -8.59 3.70
CA ILE A 21 -14.53 -7.70 4.30
C ILE A 21 -13.32 -8.51 4.75
N TYR A 22 -13.52 -9.61 5.46
CA TYR A 22 -12.42 -10.50 5.89
C TYR A 22 -11.67 -11.08 4.68
N ASN A 23 -12.40 -11.60 3.69
CA ASN A 23 -11.78 -12.12 2.47
C ASN A 23 -10.91 -11.06 1.76
N TYR A 24 -11.40 -9.82 1.68
CA TYR A 24 -10.61 -8.73 1.09
C TYR A 24 -9.39 -8.39 1.94
N TYR A 25 -9.55 -8.31 3.27
CA TYR A 25 -8.44 -8.06 4.18
C TYR A 25 -7.32 -9.09 3.97
N ASP A 26 -7.67 -10.39 4.00
CA ASP A 26 -6.72 -11.49 3.82
C ASP A 26 -6.07 -11.44 2.43
N THR A 27 -6.88 -11.25 1.38
CA THR A 27 -6.38 -11.17 0.00
C THR A 27 -5.36 -10.04 -0.18
N TYR A 28 -5.66 -8.85 0.34
CA TYR A 28 -4.78 -7.70 0.20
C TYR A 28 -3.57 -7.77 1.13
N GLY A 29 -3.72 -8.37 2.32
CA GLY A 29 -2.61 -8.67 3.23
C GLY A 29 -1.59 -9.61 2.59
N GLU A 30 -2.07 -10.71 1.99
CA GLU A 30 -1.20 -11.66 1.28
C GLU A 30 -0.51 -11.01 0.06
N LYS A 31 -1.23 -10.20 -0.73
CA LYS A 31 -0.60 -9.43 -1.82
C LYS A 31 0.53 -8.52 -1.32
N ALA A 32 0.28 -7.77 -0.25
CA ALA A 32 1.29 -6.87 0.32
C ALA A 32 2.53 -7.64 0.81
N LYS A 33 2.31 -8.76 1.50
CA LYS A 33 3.34 -9.68 1.99
C LYS A 33 4.17 -10.27 0.85
N LEU A 34 3.54 -10.75 -0.22
CA LEU A 34 4.26 -11.29 -1.39
C LEU A 34 5.16 -10.22 -2.04
N ILE A 35 4.64 -9.00 -2.19
CA ILE A 35 5.42 -7.86 -2.71
C ILE A 35 6.58 -7.51 -1.77
N MET A 36 6.34 -7.53 -0.45
CA MET A 36 7.37 -7.29 0.56
C MET A 36 8.50 -8.32 0.46
N ILE A 37 8.17 -9.61 0.37
CA ILE A 37 9.15 -10.70 0.24
C ILE A 37 9.99 -10.52 -1.02
N LYS A 38 9.34 -10.24 -2.15
CA LYS A 38 10.02 -9.98 -3.43
C LYS A 38 11.01 -8.82 -3.30
N LYS A 39 10.57 -7.68 -2.76
CA LYS A 39 11.44 -6.52 -2.54
C LYS A 39 12.57 -6.82 -1.55
N ASN A 40 12.31 -7.58 -0.50
CA ASN A 40 13.33 -7.93 0.48
C ASN A 40 14.44 -8.80 -0.15
N CYS A 41 14.08 -9.66 -1.11
CA CYS A 41 15.02 -10.39 -1.95
C CYS A 41 15.83 -9.44 -2.85
N ASP A 42 15.15 -8.52 -3.56
CA ASP A 42 15.78 -7.58 -4.49
C ASP A 42 16.76 -6.62 -3.79
N TYR A 43 16.44 -6.18 -2.57
CA TYR A 43 17.20 -5.18 -1.81
C TYR A 43 17.99 -5.75 -0.62
N LYS A 44 18.07 -7.08 -0.48
CA LYS A 44 18.85 -7.79 0.57
C LYS A 44 18.68 -7.20 1.98
N GLU A 45 17.43 -6.99 2.40
CA GLU A 45 17.11 -6.45 3.73
C GLU A 45 17.66 -5.04 4.04
N ALA A 46 17.89 -4.20 3.02
CA ALA A 46 18.40 -2.83 3.18
C ALA A 46 17.67 -2.01 4.26
N TRP A 47 16.37 -2.25 4.49
CA TRP A 47 15.59 -1.59 5.53
C TRP A 47 16.14 -1.77 6.95
N LYS A 48 16.92 -2.82 7.23
CA LYS A 48 17.55 -3.04 8.55
C LYS A 48 18.61 -1.98 8.87
N ILE A 49 19.37 -1.55 7.87
CA ILE A 49 20.45 -0.55 8.04
C ILE A 49 19.96 0.89 7.85
N MET A 50 18.73 1.08 7.36
CA MET A 50 18.14 2.41 7.20
C MET A 50 17.76 3.02 8.54
N GLU A 51 17.88 4.34 8.65
CA GLU A 51 17.37 5.09 9.79
C GLU A 51 15.84 5.18 9.77
N PHE A 52 15.24 5.32 10.95
CA PHE A 52 13.79 5.51 11.07
C PHE A 52 13.30 6.78 10.36
N SER A 53 14.11 7.84 10.36
CA SER A 53 13.90 9.08 9.58
C SER A 53 13.72 8.75 8.09
N SER A 54 14.67 8.01 7.51
CA SER A 54 14.65 7.65 6.09
C SER A 54 13.41 6.83 5.70
N ILE A 55 13.00 5.87 6.53
CA ILE A 55 11.79 5.08 6.23
C ILE A 55 10.53 5.95 6.32
N LYS A 56 10.45 6.87 7.29
CA LYS A 56 9.36 7.85 7.38
C LYS A 56 9.31 8.75 6.14
N ASP A 57 10.46 9.24 5.68
CA ASP A 57 10.54 10.11 4.50
C ASP A 57 10.06 9.39 3.24
N ILE A 58 10.38 8.09 3.10
CA ILE A 58 9.86 7.27 2.01
C ILE A 58 8.34 7.13 2.09
N ILE A 59 7.78 6.90 3.28
CA ILE A 59 6.31 6.86 3.47
C ILE A 59 5.69 8.19 3.05
N ILE A 60 6.27 9.32 3.47
CA ILE A 60 5.80 10.66 3.09
C ILE A 60 5.87 10.84 1.57
N GLN A 61 6.95 10.43 0.92
CA GLN A 61 7.10 10.50 -0.54
C GLN A 61 6.00 9.72 -1.26
N LYS A 62 5.64 8.53 -0.77
CA LYS A 62 4.55 7.71 -1.33
C LYS A 62 3.18 8.38 -1.15
N ILE A 63 2.94 9.00 0.00
CA ILE A 63 1.71 9.79 0.24
C ILE A 63 1.61 10.96 -0.73
N LEU A 64 2.69 11.73 -0.89
CA LEU A 64 2.74 12.86 -1.83
C LEU A 64 2.54 12.37 -3.28
N ARG A 65 3.08 11.20 -3.64
CA ARG A 65 2.85 10.59 -4.95
C ARG A 65 1.39 10.24 -5.16
N ILE A 66 0.70 9.66 -4.18
CA ILE A 66 -0.75 9.40 -4.24
C ILE A 66 -1.52 10.70 -4.43
N GLN A 67 -1.18 11.76 -3.67
CA GLN A 67 -1.85 13.06 -3.80
C GLN A 67 -1.66 13.66 -5.20
N ASN A 68 -0.45 13.56 -5.75
CA ASN A 68 -0.16 14.06 -7.10
C ASN A 68 -0.93 13.27 -8.18
N VAL A 69 -0.98 11.93 -8.05
CA VAL A 69 -1.75 11.09 -8.98
C VAL A 69 -3.24 11.43 -8.91
N LYS A 70 -3.78 11.67 -7.71
CA LYS A 70 -5.18 12.11 -7.53
C LYS A 70 -5.47 13.47 -8.14
N LYS A 71 -4.53 14.42 -8.13
CA LYS A 71 -4.72 15.74 -8.78
C LYS A 71 -4.74 15.65 -10.31
N ASN A 72 -4.02 14.69 -10.88
CA ASN A 72 -3.85 14.54 -12.32
C ASN A 72 -4.59 13.30 -12.88
N PHE A 73 -5.67 12.87 -12.22
CA PHE A 73 -6.30 11.58 -12.50
C PHE A 73 -6.88 11.46 -13.92
N PHE A 74 -7.26 12.57 -14.55
CA PHE A 74 -7.73 12.58 -15.94
C PHE A 74 -6.58 12.44 -16.97
N ILE A 75 -5.33 12.65 -16.56
CA ILE A 75 -4.16 12.66 -17.44
C ILE A 75 -3.37 11.34 -17.32
N ILE A 76 -3.43 10.70 -16.15
CA ILE A 76 -2.62 9.53 -15.85
C ILE A 76 -3.40 8.25 -16.17
N GLU A 77 -2.97 7.54 -17.21
CA GLU A 77 -3.42 6.16 -17.44
C GLU A 77 -3.05 5.26 -16.26
N ASN A 78 -3.95 4.33 -15.94
CA ASN A 78 -3.86 3.39 -14.82
C ASN A 78 -3.60 4.07 -13.46
N PHE A 79 -4.15 5.27 -13.25
CA PHE A 79 -3.94 6.02 -12.01
C PHE A 79 -4.32 5.22 -10.74
N PHE A 80 -5.32 4.34 -10.86
CA PHE A 80 -5.77 3.50 -9.75
C PHE A 80 -4.71 2.49 -9.33
N GLU A 81 -4.12 1.75 -10.28
CA GLU A 81 -3.06 0.78 -10.03
C GLU A 81 -1.87 1.48 -9.37
N LYS A 82 -1.48 2.64 -9.93
CA LYS A 82 -0.43 3.49 -9.34
C LYS A 82 -0.74 3.89 -7.90
N ILE A 83 -1.96 4.29 -7.58
CA ILE A 83 -2.34 4.62 -6.20
C ILE A 83 -2.26 3.39 -5.30
N TYR A 84 -2.78 2.24 -5.78
CA TYR A 84 -2.82 0.99 -5.04
C TYR A 84 -1.41 0.49 -4.67
N ASP A 85 -0.48 0.50 -5.62
CA ASP A 85 0.91 0.10 -5.40
C ASP A 85 1.60 0.99 -4.35
N ASN A 86 1.32 2.30 -4.37
CA ASN A 86 1.86 3.21 -3.36
C ASN A 86 1.28 2.94 -1.96
N TYR A 87 0.02 2.50 -1.86
CA TYR A 87 -0.55 2.08 -0.58
C TYR A 87 0.08 0.79 -0.05
N ILE A 88 0.34 -0.21 -0.90
CA ILE A 88 1.06 -1.42 -0.52
C ILE A 88 2.46 -1.06 -0.02
N ASP A 89 3.15 -0.15 -0.71
CA ASP A 89 4.48 0.30 -0.29
C ASP A 89 4.44 0.93 1.10
N ILE A 90 3.49 1.84 1.36
CA ILE A 90 3.32 2.47 2.67
C ILE A 90 3.08 1.42 3.76
N LEU A 91 2.24 0.41 3.49
CA LEU A 91 1.98 -0.69 4.42
C LEU A 91 3.26 -1.46 4.72
N ASN A 92 4.02 -1.86 3.70
CA ASN A 92 5.25 -2.62 3.86
C ASN A 92 6.34 -1.85 4.61
N TYR A 93 6.52 -0.55 4.31
CA TYR A 93 7.47 0.28 5.06
C TYR A 93 7.05 0.48 6.53
N SER A 94 5.75 0.53 6.79
CA SER A 94 5.22 0.59 8.16
C SER A 94 5.51 -0.71 8.92
N VAL A 95 5.36 -1.88 8.26
CA VAL A 95 5.77 -3.19 8.81
C VAL A 95 7.27 -3.25 9.09
N PHE A 96 8.12 -2.75 8.18
CA PHE A 96 9.57 -2.69 8.43
C PHE A 96 9.93 -1.83 9.64
N ILE A 97 9.26 -0.70 9.87
CA ILE A 97 9.44 0.09 11.09
C ILE A 97 9.07 -0.72 12.33
N LEU A 98 7.93 -1.42 12.30
CA LEU A 98 7.48 -2.26 13.42
C LEU A 98 8.47 -3.39 13.72
N MET A 99 8.95 -4.09 12.68
CA MET A 99 9.97 -5.14 12.82
C MET A 99 11.27 -4.58 13.38
N LYS A 100 11.75 -3.44 12.87
CA LYS A 100 12.97 -2.77 13.34
C LYS A 100 12.88 -2.27 14.79
N LYS A 101 11.67 -2.02 15.30
CA LYS A 101 11.47 -1.66 16.72
C LYS A 101 11.57 -2.86 17.65
N ILE A 102 11.33 -4.08 17.13
CA ILE A 102 11.30 -5.32 17.91
C ILE A 102 12.66 -6.02 17.90
N ILE A 103 13.38 -5.97 16.78
CA ILE A 103 14.73 -6.54 16.58
C ILE A 103 15.78 -5.55 17.08
#